data_AF-A0A931MAZ6-F1
#
_entry.id   AF-A0A931MAZ6-F1
#
_cell.length_a   1.000
_cell.length_b   1.000
_cell.length_c   1.000
_cell.angle_alpha   90.00
_cell.angle_beta   90.00
_cell.angle_gamma   90.00
#
_symmetry.space_group_name_H-M   'P 1'
#
loop_
_entity.id
_entity.type
_entity.pdbx_description
1 polymer ?
#
loop_
_entity_poly.entity_id
_entity_poly.type
_entity_poly.pdbx_seq_one_letter_code
_entity_poly.pdbx_strand_id
1 'polypeptide(L)'
;MKRRQLRSGYTTGACAAAAAKAAAMLLIRAEQQSSRTAEQQFKMKEHPTVLLRYCATAPIEEVEIPFPDSSRVKFKIQDSRVKIQDGHLTATASVIKDAGDDPDVTNGAEIVAEARFLEQQSSPDLIGTLLHYCATGLAIKGGKGVGVVTKPGLPIPVGEAAINPVPRRMIKEAVSEAVQGFKGSRVQGLEVTISVTNGEKLAKKTLNQRLGIIGGISILGTTGIVKPISAEAWTATIISSMDVAKAMGRSEIVLSAGRSSEKAHMEKFDLPQESYVMMGDYLEFAL
;
A
#
# COMPACT_ATOMS: atom_id res chain seq x y z
N MET A 1 -0.59 -38.07 -14.13
CA MET A 1 -1.45 -36.89 -13.89
C MET A 1 -0.76 -35.65 -14.43
N LYS A 2 -1.35 -34.92 -15.40
CA LYS A 2 -0.80 -33.61 -15.83
C LYS A 2 -0.91 -32.65 -14.64
N ARG A 3 0.22 -32.14 -14.14
CA ARG A 3 0.21 -31.09 -13.11
C ARG A 3 -0.51 -29.87 -13.69
N ARG A 4 -1.61 -29.45 -13.07
CA ARG A 4 -2.29 -28.20 -13.41
C ARG A 4 -1.31 -27.05 -13.18
N GLN A 5 -1.14 -26.18 -14.17
CA GLN A 5 -0.33 -24.97 -13.99
C GLN A 5 -1.03 -24.08 -12.95
N LEU A 6 -0.30 -23.73 -11.88
CA LEU A 6 -0.83 -22.88 -10.82
C LEU A 6 -0.96 -21.44 -11.33
N ARG A 7 -2.04 -20.77 -10.93
CA ARG A 7 -2.32 -19.40 -11.34
C ARG A 7 -1.54 -18.41 -10.47
N SER A 8 -0.91 -17.42 -11.10
CA SER A 8 -0.32 -16.26 -10.41
C SER A 8 -1.40 -15.25 -10.00
N GLY A 9 -1.07 -14.43 -9.00
CA GLY A 9 -1.90 -13.32 -8.56
C GLY A 9 -1.15 -12.00 -8.53
N TYR A 10 -1.66 -11.06 -7.75
CA TYR A 10 -1.15 -9.71 -7.60
C TYR A 10 -0.73 -9.42 -6.17
N THR A 11 0.30 -8.61 -6.01
CA THR A 11 0.82 -8.25 -4.69
C THR A 11 -0.07 -7.21 -4.00
N THR A 12 0.08 -7.05 -2.68
CA THR A 12 -0.59 -5.95 -1.96
C THR A 12 -0.18 -4.59 -2.52
N GLY A 13 1.07 -4.44 -2.98
CA GLY A 13 1.56 -3.24 -3.66
C GLY A 13 0.86 -2.91 -4.97
N ALA A 14 0.61 -3.90 -5.83
CA ALA A 14 -0.10 -3.69 -7.10
C ALA A 14 -1.56 -3.26 -6.85
N CYS A 15 -2.25 -3.95 -5.95
CA CYS A 15 -3.61 -3.58 -5.56
C CYS A 15 -3.68 -2.17 -4.94
N ALA A 16 -2.71 -1.79 -4.10
CA ALA A 16 -2.63 -0.46 -3.52
C ALA A 16 -2.43 0.63 -4.59
N ALA A 17 -1.57 0.38 -5.57
CA ALA A 17 -1.36 1.31 -6.69
C ALA A 17 -2.62 1.47 -7.56
N ALA A 18 -3.33 0.38 -7.83
CA ALA A 18 -4.60 0.41 -8.55
C ALA A 18 -5.69 1.18 -7.79
N ALA A 19 -5.87 0.89 -6.50
CA ALA A 19 -6.79 1.63 -5.64
C ALA A 19 -6.44 3.13 -5.59
N ALA A 20 -5.16 3.47 -5.42
CA ALA A 20 -4.68 4.84 -5.39
C ALA A 20 -4.95 5.60 -6.70
N LYS A 21 -4.71 4.95 -7.85
CA LYS A 21 -5.02 5.51 -9.16
C LYS A 21 -6.50 5.80 -9.31
N ALA A 22 -7.37 4.85 -8.96
CA ALA A 22 -8.81 5.01 -9.03
C ALA A 22 -9.31 6.15 -8.12
N ALA A 23 -8.81 6.21 -6.88
CA ALA A 23 -9.16 7.28 -5.94
C ALA A 23 -8.73 8.66 -6.46
N ALA A 24 -7.50 8.78 -6.98
CA ALA A 24 -7.01 10.04 -7.55
C ALA A 24 -7.80 10.48 -8.80
N MET A 25 -8.10 9.55 -9.71
CA MET A 25 -8.94 9.82 -10.88
C MET A 25 -10.33 10.31 -10.46
N LEU A 26 -10.94 9.66 -9.47
CA LEU A 26 -12.26 10.01 -9.01
C LEU A 26 -12.28 11.38 -8.32
N LEU A 27 -11.28 11.68 -7.49
CA LEU A 27 -11.11 12.98 -6.84
C LEU A 27 -11.01 14.12 -7.88
N ILE A 28 -10.19 13.93 -8.92
CA ILE A 28 -10.03 14.93 -9.98
C ILE A 28 -11.32 15.13 -10.76
N ARG A 29 -12.03 14.06 -11.12
CA ARG A 29 -13.31 14.15 -11.83
C ARG A 29 -14.32 14.98 -11.04
N ALA A 30 -14.39 14.72 -9.73
CA ALA A 30 -15.29 15.43 -8.83
C ALA A 30 -14.96 16.93 -8.72
N GLU A 31 -13.67 17.27 -8.66
CA GLU A 31 -13.19 18.66 -8.61
C GLU A 31 -13.49 19.43 -9.91
N GLN A 32 -13.26 18.79 -11.07
CA GLN A 32 -13.54 19.39 -12.38
C GLN A 32 -15.03 19.61 -12.60
N GLN A 33 -15.89 18.67 -12.17
CA GLN A 33 -17.34 18.82 -12.24
C GLN A 33 -17.79 20.01 -11.39
N SER A 34 -17.26 20.14 -10.17
CA SER A 34 -17.58 21.23 -9.26
C SER A 34 -17.21 22.60 -9.83
N SER A 35 -16.02 22.70 -10.43
CA SER A 35 -15.54 23.94 -11.07
C SER A 35 -16.42 24.37 -12.26
N ARG A 36 -16.78 23.42 -13.15
CA ARG A 36 -17.65 23.70 -14.31
C ARG A 36 -19.06 24.14 -13.91
N THR A 37 -19.65 23.49 -12.90
CA THR A 37 -20.99 23.86 -12.42
C THR A 37 -20.99 25.22 -11.72
N ALA A 38 -19.92 25.58 -11.01
CA ALA A 38 -19.76 26.91 -10.41
C ALA A 38 -19.70 28.02 -11.48
N GLU A 39 -18.93 27.80 -12.56
CA GLU A 39 -18.85 28.73 -13.70
C GLU A 39 -20.20 28.89 -14.44
N GLN A 40 -20.96 27.80 -14.60
CA GLN A 40 -22.29 27.83 -15.24
C GLN A 40 -23.36 28.47 -14.34
N GLN A 41 -23.29 28.30 -13.02
CA GLN A 41 -24.27 28.89 -12.09
C GLN A 41 -24.05 30.36 -11.80
N PHE A 42 -22.80 30.83 -11.84
CA PHE A 42 -22.52 32.27 -11.85
C PHE A 42 -23.26 32.97 -13.01
N LYS A 43 -23.55 32.24 -14.09
CA LYS A 43 -24.37 32.71 -15.22
C LYS A 43 -25.90 32.51 -15.03
N MET A 44 -26.36 31.68 -14.10
CA MET A 44 -27.78 31.27 -14.01
C MET A 44 -28.55 31.66 -12.72
N LYS A 45 -27.93 32.27 -11.69
CA LYS A 45 -28.63 32.73 -10.45
C LYS A 45 -29.53 31.67 -9.77
N GLU A 46 -29.14 30.40 -9.74
CA GLU A 46 -29.87 29.37 -8.97
C GLU A 46 -29.00 28.66 -7.93
N HIS A 47 -29.61 28.31 -6.79
CA HIS A 47 -28.97 27.68 -5.63
C HIS A 47 -29.49 26.27 -5.34
N PRO A 48 -28.82 25.21 -5.83
CA PRO A 48 -28.89 23.89 -5.20
C PRO A 48 -27.67 23.64 -4.29
N THR A 49 -27.94 23.01 -3.15
CA THR A 49 -27.01 22.68 -2.06
C THR A 49 -25.76 21.94 -2.59
N VAL A 50 -24.58 22.42 -2.20
CA VAL A 50 -23.25 21.91 -2.64
C VAL A 50 -23.10 20.38 -2.51
N LEU A 51 -23.76 19.78 -1.51
CA LEU A 51 -23.77 18.34 -1.25
C LEU A 51 -24.31 17.47 -2.39
N LEU A 52 -25.30 17.92 -3.17
CA LEU A 52 -25.90 17.10 -4.23
C LEU A 52 -24.96 16.91 -5.45
N ARG A 53 -23.94 17.76 -5.60
CA ARG A 53 -23.09 17.83 -6.82
C ARG A 53 -22.02 16.77 -6.87
N TYR A 54 -21.49 16.39 -5.71
CA TYR A 54 -20.43 15.38 -5.59
C TYR A 54 -20.98 13.94 -5.61
N CYS A 55 -22.26 13.76 -5.28
CA CYS A 55 -22.92 12.45 -5.27
C CYS A 55 -23.18 11.87 -6.68
N ALA A 56 -22.99 12.64 -7.76
CA ALA A 56 -23.24 12.21 -9.13
C ALA A 56 -21.98 11.82 -9.93
N THR A 57 -20.79 11.86 -9.32
CA THR A 57 -19.57 11.46 -10.02
C THR A 57 -19.59 9.95 -10.28
N ALA A 58 -19.56 9.57 -11.56
CA ALA A 58 -19.60 8.16 -11.96
C ALA A 58 -18.42 7.37 -11.33
N PRO A 59 -18.70 6.19 -10.77
CA PRO A 59 -17.67 5.37 -10.14
C PRO A 59 -16.60 4.94 -11.15
N ILE A 60 -15.40 4.71 -10.66
CA ILE A 60 -14.34 4.01 -11.38
C ILE A 60 -14.55 2.52 -11.18
N GLU A 61 -14.75 1.77 -12.26
CA GLU A 61 -14.96 0.31 -12.24
C GLU A 61 -13.70 -0.48 -12.60
N GLU A 62 -12.80 0.11 -13.38
CA GLU A 62 -11.54 -0.49 -13.80
C GLU A 62 -10.46 0.58 -13.93
N VAL A 63 -9.22 0.22 -13.58
CA VAL A 63 -8.02 1.01 -13.88
C VAL A 63 -6.93 0.11 -14.42
N GLU A 64 -6.05 0.67 -15.25
CA GLU A 64 -4.82 0.02 -15.67
C GLU A 64 -3.63 0.73 -15.06
N ILE A 65 -2.69 -0.01 -14.46
CA ILE A 65 -1.47 0.55 -13.85
C ILE A 65 -0.20 -0.02 -14.50
N PRO A 66 0.90 0.76 -14.54
CA PRO A 66 2.20 0.25 -14.92
C PRO A 66 2.77 -0.65 -13.81
N PHE A 67 3.45 -1.71 -14.22
CA PHE A 67 4.24 -2.59 -13.35
C PHE A 67 5.73 -2.23 -13.45
N PRO A 68 6.58 -2.69 -12.51
CA PRO A 68 8.01 -2.38 -12.50
C PRO A 68 8.77 -2.76 -13.78
N ASP A 69 8.27 -3.75 -14.52
CA ASP A 69 8.80 -4.20 -15.82
C ASP A 69 8.21 -3.42 -17.02
N SER A 70 7.49 -2.32 -16.75
CA SER A 70 6.75 -1.50 -17.73
C SER A 70 5.56 -2.18 -18.40
N SER A 71 5.26 -3.44 -18.06
CA SER A 71 3.99 -4.06 -18.47
C SER A 71 2.81 -3.33 -17.82
N ARG A 72 1.61 -3.48 -18.39
CA ARG A 72 0.40 -2.82 -17.89
C ARG A 72 -0.64 -3.86 -17.53
N VAL A 73 -1.27 -3.69 -16.38
CA VAL A 73 -2.24 -4.64 -15.83
C VAL A 73 -3.50 -3.90 -15.42
N LYS A 74 -4.64 -4.47 -15.84
CA LYS A 74 -5.98 -4.00 -15.48
C LYS A 74 -6.44 -4.59 -14.15
N PHE A 75 -7.02 -3.73 -13.32
CA PHE A 75 -7.61 -4.07 -12.04
C PHE A 75 -9.06 -3.64 -12.02
N LYS A 76 -9.94 -4.58 -11.68
CA LYS A 76 -11.31 -4.27 -11.30
C LYS A 76 -11.29 -3.52 -9.96
N ILE A 77 -12.03 -2.42 -9.92
CA ILE A 77 -12.27 -1.65 -8.70
C ILE A 77 -13.53 -2.22 -8.04
N GLN A 78 -13.40 -2.58 -6.77
CA GLN A 78 -14.47 -3.18 -5.98
C GLN A 78 -15.52 -2.15 -5.58
N ASP A 79 -15.07 -0.99 -5.12
CA ASP A 79 -15.90 0.15 -4.76
C ASP A 79 -15.11 1.43 -5.03
N SER A 80 -15.78 2.48 -5.47
CA SER A 80 -15.22 3.82 -5.49
C SER A 80 -16.29 4.88 -5.29
N ARG A 81 -15.97 5.90 -4.50
CA ARG A 81 -16.93 6.94 -4.08
C ARG A 81 -16.23 8.21 -3.66
N VAL A 82 -16.96 9.31 -3.79
CA VAL A 82 -16.57 10.64 -3.34
C VAL A 82 -17.28 10.94 -2.03
N LYS A 83 -16.60 11.57 -1.08
CA LYS A 83 -17.18 12.05 0.17
C LYS A 83 -16.67 13.46 0.46
N ILE A 84 -17.51 14.25 1.13
CA ILE A 84 -17.07 15.47 1.80
C ILE A 84 -16.87 15.10 3.26
N GLN A 85 -15.66 15.30 3.77
CA GLN A 85 -15.31 15.09 5.16
C GLN A 85 -14.72 16.37 5.72
N ASP A 86 -15.31 16.90 6.80
CA ASP A 86 -14.90 18.15 7.44
C ASP A 86 -14.78 19.33 6.47
N GLY A 87 -15.66 19.38 5.46
CA GLY A 87 -15.65 20.42 4.42
C GLY A 87 -14.65 20.18 3.28
N HIS A 88 -13.83 19.13 3.35
CA HIS A 88 -12.86 18.78 2.33
C HIS A 88 -13.33 17.62 1.44
N LEU A 89 -13.02 17.73 0.15
CA LEU A 89 -13.31 16.68 -0.82
C LEU A 89 -12.32 15.52 -0.69
N THR A 90 -12.86 14.32 -0.55
CA THR A 90 -12.10 13.07 -0.50
C THR A 90 -12.69 12.07 -1.50
N ALA A 91 -11.86 11.18 -2.04
CA ALA A 91 -12.31 10.07 -2.84
C ALA A 91 -11.67 8.78 -2.35
N THR A 92 -12.48 7.73 -2.23
CA THR A 92 -12.00 6.40 -1.85
C THR A 92 -12.19 5.43 -3.00
N ALA A 93 -11.26 4.50 -3.17
CA ALA A 93 -11.44 3.34 -4.03
C ALA A 93 -10.82 2.10 -3.39
N SER A 94 -11.34 0.91 -3.70
CA SER A 94 -10.81 -0.36 -3.18
C SER A 94 -10.62 -1.43 -4.24
N VAL A 95 -9.67 -2.33 -3.97
CA VAL A 95 -9.35 -3.51 -4.79
C VAL A 95 -9.31 -4.73 -3.88
N ILE A 96 -9.98 -5.81 -4.29
CA ILE A 96 -9.84 -7.12 -3.63
C ILE A 96 -8.59 -7.79 -4.19
N LYS A 97 -7.64 -8.10 -3.31
CA LYS A 97 -6.42 -8.81 -3.69
C LYS A 97 -6.75 -10.24 -4.10
N ASP A 98 -6.24 -10.63 -5.25
CA ASP A 98 -6.27 -12.00 -5.75
C ASP A 98 -4.84 -12.52 -5.82
N ALA A 99 -4.49 -13.49 -4.97
CA ALA A 99 -3.16 -14.08 -4.87
C ALA A 99 -2.94 -15.26 -5.85
N GLY A 100 -3.90 -15.57 -6.70
CA GLY A 100 -3.79 -16.75 -7.55
C GLY A 100 -4.07 -18.03 -6.77
N ASP A 101 -3.27 -19.07 -7.03
CA ASP A 101 -3.27 -20.32 -6.28
C ASP A 101 -2.23 -20.31 -5.14
N ASP A 102 -1.60 -19.16 -4.82
CA ASP A 102 -0.68 -19.05 -3.69
C ASP A 102 -1.44 -19.08 -2.35
N PRO A 103 -0.98 -19.84 -1.33
CA PRO A 103 -1.56 -19.85 0.01
C PRO A 103 -1.24 -18.58 0.82
N ASP A 104 -1.42 -17.41 0.20
CA ASP A 104 -1.14 -16.10 0.76
C ASP A 104 -2.24 -15.71 1.78
N VAL A 105 -1.83 -15.40 3.01
CA VAL A 105 -2.72 -14.94 4.09
C VAL A 105 -3.52 -13.69 3.72
N THR A 106 -2.99 -12.87 2.81
CA THR A 106 -3.60 -11.62 2.33
C THR A 106 -4.48 -11.81 1.10
N ASN A 107 -4.66 -13.04 0.61
CA ASN A 107 -5.61 -13.32 -0.46
C ASN A 107 -7.05 -12.95 -0.02
N GLY A 108 -7.79 -12.29 -0.91
CA GLY A 108 -9.13 -11.77 -0.63
C GLY A 108 -9.16 -10.53 0.26
N ALA A 109 -8.02 -10.00 0.69
CA ALA A 109 -7.99 -8.76 1.46
C ALA A 109 -8.43 -7.57 0.60
N GLU A 110 -9.29 -6.72 1.15
CA GLU A 110 -9.66 -5.46 0.53
C GLU A 110 -8.62 -4.39 0.88
N ILE A 111 -7.97 -3.85 -0.15
CA ILE A 111 -7.02 -2.75 -0.06
C ILE A 111 -7.72 -1.48 -0.51
N VAL A 112 -7.77 -0.49 0.38
CA VAL A 112 -8.50 0.76 0.19
C VAL A 112 -7.48 1.89 0.07
N ALA A 113 -7.67 2.76 -0.91
CA ALA A 113 -6.96 4.02 -1.00
C ALA A 113 -7.93 5.18 -0.84
N GLU A 114 -7.57 6.15 -0.02
CA GLU A 114 -8.25 7.44 0.09
C GLU A 114 -7.34 8.53 -0.46
N ALA A 115 -7.84 9.32 -1.40
CA ALA A 115 -7.15 10.46 -1.98
C ALA A 115 -7.82 11.76 -1.51
N ARG A 116 -7.01 12.76 -1.16
CA ARG A 116 -7.44 14.13 -0.90
C ARG A 116 -6.41 15.13 -1.41
N PHE A 117 -6.84 16.36 -1.67
CA PHE A 117 -5.92 17.43 -2.00
C PHE A 117 -5.19 17.94 -0.75
N LEU A 118 -3.93 18.32 -0.91
CA LEU A 118 -3.19 19.07 0.09
C LEU A 118 -3.41 20.56 -0.14
N GLU A 119 -4.08 21.21 0.82
CA GLU A 119 -4.29 22.66 0.82
C GLU A 119 -3.04 23.39 1.31
N GLN A 120 -2.87 24.64 0.86
CA GLN A 120 -1.73 25.48 1.20
C GLN A 120 -1.73 25.79 2.70
N GLN A 121 -0.75 25.26 3.45
CA GLN A 121 -0.42 25.76 4.78
C GLN A 121 0.58 26.91 4.62
N SER A 122 0.25 28.08 5.18
CA SER A 122 1.18 29.19 5.34
C SER A 122 2.21 28.85 6.43
N SER A 123 3.15 27.94 6.17
CA SER A 123 4.24 27.65 7.11
C SER A 123 5.57 27.41 6.37
N PRO A 124 6.64 28.19 6.65
CA PRO A 124 7.91 28.12 5.90
C PRO A 124 8.75 26.85 6.14
N ASP A 125 8.49 26.07 7.19
CA ASP A 125 9.50 25.14 7.72
C ASP A 125 9.38 23.69 7.21
N LEU A 126 8.34 23.35 6.44
CA LEU A 126 8.13 21.99 5.91
C LEU A 126 8.59 21.82 4.45
N ILE A 127 9.22 22.85 3.89
CA ILE A 127 9.65 22.89 2.48
C ILE A 127 10.85 21.96 2.25
N GLY A 128 11.68 21.69 3.27
CA GLY A 128 12.91 20.88 3.11
C GLY A 128 12.70 19.38 2.84
N THR A 129 11.64 18.76 3.36
CA THR A 129 11.45 17.29 3.29
C THR A 129 10.48 16.86 2.19
N LEU A 130 9.56 17.74 1.76
CA LEU A 130 8.59 17.45 0.70
C LEU A 130 9.15 17.67 -0.72
N LEU A 131 10.25 18.42 -0.87
CA LEU A 131 10.81 18.80 -2.17
C LEU A 131 11.62 17.71 -2.88
N HIS A 132 11.77 16.51 -2.30
CA HIS A 132 12.61 15.49 -2.91
C HIS A 132 11.92 14.67 -4.03
N TYR A 133 10.62 14.82 -4.29
CA TYR A 133 9.91 13.94 -5.24
C TYR A 133 8.73 14.56 -6.04
N CYS A 134 9.07 15.54 -6.90
CA CYS A 134 8.34 16.04 -8.08
C CYS A 134 7.33 17.18 -7.89
N ALA A 135 7.17 17.95 -8.98
CA ALA A 135 6.48 19.24 -9.14
C ALA A 135 4.94 19.28 -8.88
N THR A 136 4.39 18.24 -8.25
CA THR A 136 3.04 18.18 -7.65
C THR A 136 3.15 17.23 -6.45
N GLY A 137 3.28 17.74 -5.23
CA GLY A 137 3.69 16.91 -4.09
C GLY A 137 2.74 15.75 -3.82
N LEU A 138 3.19 14.49 -3.92
CA LEU A 138 2.41 13.31 -3.55
C LEU A 138 2.89 12.78 -2.20
N ALA A 139 2.03 12.86 -1.18
CA ALA A 139 2.24 12.22 0.12
C ALA A 139 1.57 10.84 0.12
N ILE A 140 2.31 9.80 0.52
CA ILE A 140 1.78 8.43 0.67
C ILE A 140 1.81 8.07 2.15
N LYS A 141 0.63 7.81 2.72
CA LYS A 141 0.44 7.44 4.13
C LYS A 141 -0.13 6.03 4.28
N GLY A 142 0.15 5.41 5.43
CA GLY A 142 -0.54 4.21 5.87
C GLY A 142 -1.71 4.58 6.79
N GLY A 143 -2.86 3.98 6.56
CA GLY A 143 -4.04 4.05 7.40
C GLY A 143 -4.29 2.73 8.12
N LYS A 144 -5.55 2.51 8.52
CA LYS A 144 -5.93 1.35 9.34
C LYS A 144 -5.57 0.03 8.64
N GLY A 145 -4.96 -0.89 9.39
CA GLY A 145 -4.59 -2.22 8.90
C GLY A 145 -3.31 -2.27 8.06
N VAL A 146 -2.66 -1.14 7.79
CA VAL A 146 -1.26 -1.10 7.34
C VAL A 146 -0.36 -0.99 8.56
N GLY A 147 0.64 -1.85 8.66
CA GLY A 147 1.54 -1.88 9.80
C GLY A 147 2.46 -0.66 9.85
N VAL A 148 3.02 -0.38 11.02
CA VAL A 148 4.07 0.61 11.26
C VAL A 148 5.35 -0.11 11.62
N VAL A 149 6.48 0.35 11.07
CA VAL A 149 7.80 -0.21 11.35
C VAL A 149 8.28 0.30 12.70
N THR A 150 8.62 -0.60 13.61
CA THR A 150 9.06 -0.33 14.99
C THR A 150 10.47 -0.83 15.26
N LYS A 151 11.08 -1.59 14.34
CA LYS A 151 12.45 -2.10 14.44
C LYS A 151 13.25 -1.69 13.19
N PRO A 152 14.57 -1.44 13.33
CA PRO A 152 15.44 -1.18 12.18
C PRO A 152 15.69 -2.46 11.37
N GLY A 153 16.31 -2.32 10.20
CA GLY A 153 16.73 -3.42 9.33
C GLY A 153 15.84 -3.64 8.11
N LEU A 154 14.59 -3.19 8.16
CA LEU A 154 13.73 -3.15 6.98
C LEU A 154 14.11 -1.98 6.04
N PRO A 155 13.76 -2.05 4.74
CA PRO A 155 14.00 -0.96 3.79
C PRO A 155 13.08 0.27 4.01
N ILE A 156 12.43 0.35 5.17
CA ILE A 156 11.50 1.39 5.58
C ILE A 156 11.97 1.89 6.96
N PRO A 157 12.08 3.21 7.16
CA PRO A 157 12.49 3.78 8.45
C PRO A 157 11.54 3.40 9.60
N VAL A 158 12.07 3.38 10.83
CA VAL A 158 11.25 3.25 12.05
C VAL A 158 10.30 4.44 12.16
N GLY A 159 9.04 4.17 12.54
CA GLY A 159 7.95 5.14 12.64
C GLY A 159 7.13 5.27 11.36
N GLU A 160 7.62 4.76 10.22
CA GLU A 160 6.93 4.87 8.94
C GLU A 160 5.93 3.71 8.71
N ALA A 161 4.93 3.97 7.88
CA ALA A 161 4.02 2.95 7.40
C ALA A 161 4.78 1.89 6.57
N ALA A 162 4.43 0.61 6.79
CA ALA A 162 5.01 -0.58 6.15
C ALA A 162 4.58 -0.72 4.67
N ILE A 163 4.86 0.32 3.89
CA ILE A 163 4.70 0.39 2.44
C ILE A 163 6.09 0.39 1.83
N ASN A 164 6.48 -0.73 1.21
CA ASN A 164 7.83 -0.94 0.69
C ASN A 164 8.17 0.03 -0.45
N PRO A 165 9.47 0.22 -0.77
CA PRO A 165 9.91 1.16 -1.81
C PRO A 165 9.27 0.93 -3.19
N VAL A 166 9.19 -0.33 -3.65
CA VAL A 166 8.57 -0.65 -4.95
C VAL A 166 7.08 -0.31 -4.97
N PRO A 167 6.24 -0.75 -3.99
CA PRO A 167 4.86 -0.29 -3.91
C PRO A 167 4.70 1.23 -3.83
N ARG A 168 5.55 1.96 -3.08
CA ARG A 168 5.53 3.43 -3.06
C ARG A 168 5.77 4.02 -4.45
N ARG A 169 6.73 3.46 -5.19
CA ARG A 169 7.00 3.85 -6.58
C ARG A 169 5.81 3.56 -7.49
N MET A 170 5.21 2.37 -7.40
CA MET A 170 4.03 1.99 -8.19
C MET A 170 2.84 2.92 -7.93
N ILE A 171 2.56 3.23 -6.65
CA ILE A 171 1.52 4.20 -6.27
C ILE A 171 1.83 5.56 -6.88
N LYS A 172 3.08 6.03 -6.78
CA LYS A 172 3.49 7.32 -7.31
C LYS A 172 3.29 7.40 -8.82
N GLU A 173 3.74 6.40 -9.57
CA GLU A 173 3.61 6.36 -11.03
C GLU A 173 2.12 6.33 -11.44
N ALA A 174 1.34 5.45 -10.81
CA ALA A 174 -0.08 5.29 -11.13
C ALA A 174 -0.91 6.55 -10.80
N VAL A 175 -0.62 7.22 -9.67
CA VAL A 175 -1.26 8.49 -9.30
C VAL A 175 -0.79 9.63 -10.20
N SER A 176 0.50 9.68 -10.56
CA SER A 176 1.02 10.69 -11.49
C SER A 176 0.35 10.61 -12.86
N GLU A 177 0.11 9.38 -13.37
CA GLU A 177 -0.68 9.18 -14.59
C GLU A 177 -2.13 9.66 -14.44
N ALA A 178 -2.77 9.42 -13.29
CA ALA A 178 -4.16 9.86 -13.06
C ALA A 178 -4.33 11.37 -13.05
N VAL A 179 -3.30 12.10 -12.63
CA VAL A 179 -3.34 13.56 -12.44
C VAL A 179 -2.75 14.32 -13.62
N GLN A 180 -2.23 13.60 -14.62
CA GLN A 180 -1.62 14.20 -15.79
C GLN A 180 -2.62 15.09 -16.53
N GLY A 181 -2.23 16.34 -16.79
CA GLY A 181 -3.09 17.32 -17.47
C GLY A 181 -4.15 17.99 -16.60
N PHE A 182 -4.23 17.65 -15.30
CA PHE A 182 -5.07 18.41 -14.37
C PHE A 182 -4.48 19.81 -14.12
N LYS A 183 -5.27 20.85 -14.38
CA LYS A 183 -4.92 22.26 -14.16
C LYS A 183 -5.86 22.88 -13.11
N GLY A 184 -5.82 22.37 -11.89
CA GLY A 184 -6.56 22.95 -10.76
C GLY A 184 -5.76 24.06 -10.09
N SER A 185 -6.31 25.27 -9.98
CA SER A 185 -5.63 26.47 -9.48
C SER A 185 -5.37 26.48 -7.96
N ARG A 186 -5.89 25.50 -7.21
CA ARG A 186 -5.83 25.43 -5.73
C ARG A 186 -5.03 24.25 -5.17
N VAL A 187 -4.48 23.39 -6.01
CA VAL A 187 -3.90 22.10 -5.58
C VAL A 187 -2.37 22.13 -5.72
N GLN A 188 -1.64 22.09 -4.61
CA GLN A 188 -0.18 21.96 -4.61
C GLN A 188 0.28 20.50 -4.56
N GLY A 189 -0.60 19.60 -4.13
CA GLY A 189 -0.29 18.20 -3.95
C GLY A 189 -1.50 17.34 -3.65
N LEU A 190 -1.24 16.04 -3.59
CA LEU A 190 -2.20 15.01 -3.22
C LEU A 190 -1.66 14.23 -2.04
N GLU A 191 -2.55 13.82 -1.16
CA GLU A 191 -2.26 12.79 -0.18
C GLU A 191 -3.07 11.56 -0.53
N VAL A 192 -2.40 10.41 -0.53
CA VAL A 192 -3.02 9.10 -0.65
C VAL A 192 -2.74 8.29 0.61
N THR A 193 -3.80 7.89 1.31
CA THR A 193 -3.73 7.02 2.47
C THR A 193 -4.16 5.60 2.08
N ILE A 194 -3.28 4.63 2.25
CA ILE A 194 -3.54 3.21 1.97
C ILE A 194 -3.95 2.50 3.25
N SER A 195 -5.09 1.81 3.24
CA SER A 195 -5.63 1.02 4.35
C SER A 195 -5.95 -0.41 3.90
N VAL A 196 -6.04 -1.34 4.85
CA VAL A 196 -6.40 -2.74 4.58
C VAL A 196 -7.52 -3.16 5.52
N THR A 197 -8.67 -3.54 4.95
CA THR A 197 -9.80 -4.06 5.74
C THR A 197 -9.34 -5.32 6.49
N ASN A 198 -9.53 -5.34 7.81
CA ASN A 198 -9.05 -6.40 8.71
C ASN A 198 -7.53 -6.64 8.72
N GLY A 199 -6.71 -5.69 8.25
CA GLY A 199 -5.26 -5.83 8.17
C GLY A 199 -4.58 -6.20 9.49
N GLU A 200 -5.00 -5.64 10.62
CA GLU A 200 -4.50 -6.03 11.95
C GLU A 200 -4.73 -7.51 12.27
N LYS A 201 -5.91 -8.04 11.92
CA LYS A 201 -6.26 -9.45 12.14
C LYS A 201 -5.44 -10.36 11.23
N LEU A 202 -5.22 -9.95 9.99
CA LEU A 202 -4.40 -10.68 9.02
C LEU A 202 -2.93 -10.72 9.47
N ALA A 203 -2.40 -9.61 9.98
CA ALA A 203 -1.02 -9.49 10.45
C ALA A 203 -0.66 -10.49 11.56
N LYS A 204 -1.62 -10.86 12.41
CA LYS A 204 -1.43 -11.90 13.46
C LYS A 204 -1.10 -13.29 12.88
N LYS A 205 -1.37 -13.51 11.60
CA LYS A 205 -1.07 -14.76 10.88
C LYS A 205 0.19 -14.66 10.01
N THR A 206 0.89 -13.52 10.01
CA THR A 206 2.13 -13.30 9.25
C THR A 206 3.34 -13.23 10.18
N LEU A 207 4.53 -13.04 9.61
CA LEU A 207 5.77 -12.82 10.36
C LEU A 207 6.01 -11.34 10.69
N ASN A 208 5.05 -10.45 10.38
CA ASN A 208 5.19 -9.00 10.50
C ASN A 208 5.60 -8.55 11.91
N GLN A 209 4.94 -9.06 12.94
CA GLN A 209 5.24 -8.66 14.32
C GLN A 209 6.70 -8.95 14.70
N ARG A 210 7.27 -10.05 14.20
CA ARG A 210 8.67 -10.44 14.44
C ARG A 210 9.64 -9.46 13.79
N LEU A 211 9.34 -9.07 12.55
CA LEU A 211 10.06 -8.06 11.79
C LEU A 211 9.88 -6.63 12.35
N GLY A 212 9.12 -6.46 13.44
CA GLY A 212 8.84 -5.15 14.01
C GLY A 212 7.81 -4.37 13.18
N ILE A 213 6.85 -5.05 12.56
CA ILE A 213 5.74 -4.40 11.86
C ILE A 213 4.47 -4.62 12.68
N ILE A 214 3.96 -3.55 13.28
CA ILE A 214 2.88 -3.59 14.28
C ILE A 214 1.64 -2.85 13.76
N GLY A 215 0.43 -3.33 14.10
CA GLY A 215 -0.82 -2.66 13.76
C GLY A 215 -1.36 -2.95 12.34
N GLY A 216 -0.74 -3.86 11.59
CA GLY A 216 -1.24 -4.19 10.25
C GLY A 216 -0.29 -5.02 9.39
N ILE A 217 -0.74 -5.30 8.17
CA ILE A 217 0.08 -6.00 7.16
C ILE A 217 1.00 -5.02 6.44
N SER A 218 1.96 -5.57 5.70
CA SER A 218 2.83 -4.80 4.83
C SER A 218 2.22 -4.65 3.44
N ILE A 219 2.32 -3.46 2.86
CA ILE A 219 2.08 -3.23 1.43
C ILE A 219 3.43 -3.46 0.73
N LEU A 220 3.57 -4.63 0.09
CA LEU A 220 4.83 -5.15 -0.43
C LEU A 220 4.66 -5.81 -1.80
N GLY A 221 5.79 -6.19 -2.41
CA GLY A 221 5.88 -6.80 -3.72
C GLY A 221 6.92 -6.10 -4.59
N THR A 222 7.77 -6.87 -5.26
CA THR A 222 8.88 -6.34 -6.08
C THR A 222 8.55 -6.27 -7.57
N THR A 223 7.63 -7.11 -8.04
CA THR A 223 7.23 -7.21 -9.47
C THR A 223 5.78 -6.83 -9.71
N GLY A 224 4.98 -6.66 -8.64
CA GLY A 224 3.52 -6.55 -8.74
C GLY A 224 2.79 -7.90 -8.87
N ILE A 225 3.51 -9.00 -9.09
CA ILE A 225 2.97 -10.36 -9.27
C ILE A 225 3.28 -11.25 -8.06
N VAL A 226 2.29 -12.04 -7.64
CA VAL A 226 2.47 -13.15 -6.70
C VAL A 226 2.60 -14.44 -7.52
N LYS A 227 3.76 -15.09 -7.42
CA LYS A 227 3.98 -16.43 -7.99
C LYS A 227 3.65 -17.48 -6.92
N PRO A 228 2.84 -18.51 -7.24
CA PRO A 228 2.41 -19.51 -6.28
C PRO A 228 3.59 -20.37 -5.81
N ILE A 229 3.74 -20.54 -4.49
CA ILE A 229 4.77 -21.37 -3.85
C ILE A 229 6.18 -20.95 -4.32
N SER A 230 6.47 -19.65 -4.21
CA SER A 230 7.71 -19.04 -4.68
C SER A 230 8.84 -19.21 -3.68
N ALA A 231 9.94 -19.80 -4.14
CA ALA A 231 11.21 -19.81 -3.41
C ALA A 231 11.72 -18.39 -3.15
N GLU A 232 11.56 -17.49 -4.13
CA GLU A 232 11.98 -16.09 -4.00
C GLU A 232 11.22 -15.35 -2.88
N ALA A 233 9.92 -15.64 -2.71
CA ALA A 233 9.13 -15.06 -1.62
C ALA A 233 9.57 -15.58 -0.25
N TRP A 234 9.93 -16.86 -0.16
CA TRP A 234 10.42 -17.47 1.08
C TRP A 234 11.82 -16.94 1.46
N THR A 235 12.75 -16.91 0.50
CA THR A 235 14.10 -16.39 0.74
C THR A 235 14.11 -14.89 1.07
N ALA A 236 13.21 -14.09 0.48
CA ALA A 236 13.03 -12.69 0.86
C ALA A 236 12.60 -12.52 2.33
N THR A 237 11.84 -13.47 2.87
CA THR A 237 11.44 -13.48 4.29
C THR A 237 12.62 -13.80 5.20
N ILE A 238 13.49 -14.74 4.78
CA ILE A 238 14.73 -15.06 5.48
C ILE A 238 15.65 -13.84 5.52
N ILE A 239 15.89 -13.20 4.36
CA ILE A 239 16.69 -11.97 4.25
C ILE A 239 16.15 -10.89 5.19
N SER A 240 14.84 -10.61 5.14
CA SER A 240 14.24 -9.56 5.98
C SER A 240 14.41 -9.85 7.48
N SER A 241 14.32 -11.13 7.87
CA SER A 241 14.51 -11.53 9.27
C SER A 241 15.96 -11.36 9.72
N MET A 242 16.92 -11.71 8.85
CA MET A 242 18.35 -11.54 9.11
C MET A 242 18.76 -10.06 9.15
N ASP A 243 18.22 -9.23 8.25
CA ASP A 243 18.50 -7.80 8.24
C ASP A 243 17.99 -7.12 9.52
N VAL A 244 16.80 -7.49 9.99
CA VAL A 244 16.28 -7.04 11.29
C VAL A 244 17.15 -7.55 12.44
N ALA A 245 17.53 -8.83 12.46
CA ALA A 245 18.40 -9.39 13.49
C ALA A 245 19.73 -8.63 13.58
N LYS A 246 20.39 -8.42 12.43
CA LYS A 246 21.65 -7.69 12.31
C LYS A 246 21.51 -6.25 12.75
N ALA A 247 20.48 -5.54 12.31
CA ALA A 247 20.23 -4.15 12.69
C ALA A 247 19.89 -4.00 14.18
N MET A 248 19.35 -5.03 14.80
CA MET A 248 19.12 -5.14 16.24
C MET A 248 20.38 -5.58 17.02
N GLY A 249 21.54 -5.68 16.36
CA GLY A 249 22.82 -6.01 16.97
C GLY A 249 22.94 -7.48 17.39
N ARG A 250 22.21 -8.39 16.76
CA ARG A 250 22.34 -9.83 17.02
C ARG A 250 23.59 -10.36 16.29
N SER A 251 24.53 -10.94 17.03
CA SER A 251 25.71 -11.64 16.50
C SER A 251 25.45 -13.14 16.25
N GLU A 252 24.41 -13.68 16.88
CA GLU A 252 24.00 -15.07 16.78
C GLU A 252 22.50 -15.14 16.47
N ILE A 253 22.15 -16.05 15.56
CA ILE A 253 20.77 -16.34 15.17
C ILE A 253 20.50 -17.84 15.26
N VAL A 254 19.24 -18.18 15.46
CA VAL A 254 18.72 -19.55 15.44
C VAL A 254 17.97 -19.75 14.13
N LEU A 255 18.49 -20.66 13.29
CA LEU A 255 17.82 -21.09 12.08
C LEU A 255 16.83 -22.22 12.42
N SER A 256 15.54 -21.91 12.37
CA SER A 256 14.48 -22.89 12.66
C SER A 256 13.88 -23.46 11.37
N ALA A 257 13.69 -24.79 11.35
CA ALA A 257 12.96 -25.45 10.26
C ALA A 257 11.46 -25.09 10.24
N GLY A 258 10.92 -24.52 11.32
CA GLY A 258 9.53 -24.13 11.41
C GLY A 258 9.13 -23.74 12.84
N ARG A 259 7.84 -23.45 13.03
CA ARG A 259 7.29 -23.00 14.32
C ARG A 259 7.58 -23.99 15.47
N SER A 260 7.51 -25.29 15.21
CA SER A 260 7.69 -26.31 16.25
C SER A 260 9.14 -26.38 16.75
N SER A 261 10.12 -26.37 15.83
CA SER A 261 11.54 -26.40 16.21
C SER A 261 11.99 -25.09 16.85
N GLU A 262 11.46 -23.96 16.37
CA GLU A 262 11.67 -22.66 16.99
C GLU A 262 11.14 -22.63 18.43
N LYS A 263 9.89 -23.06 18.64
CA LYS A 263 9.25 -23.08 19.97
C LYS A 263 10.04 -23.95 20.94
N ALA A 264 10.47 -25.13 20.51
CA ALA A 264 11.27 -26.03 21.35
C ALA A 264 12.60 -25.39 21.79
N HIS A 265 13.22 -24.58 20.92
CA HIS A 265 14.42 -23.82 21.28
C HIS A 265 14.09 -22.67 22.26
N MET A 266 13.03 -21.90 22.00
CA MET A 266 12.60 -20.79 22.88
C MET A 266 12.23 -21.25 24.29
N GLU A 267 11.66 -22.44 24.44
CA GLU A 267 11.33 -23.02 25.75
C GLU A 267 12.59 -23.39 26.57
N LYS A 268 13.74 -23.58 25.92
CA LYS A 268 15.00 -23.98 26.56
C LYS A 268 16.01 -22.85 26.70
N PHE A 269 15.97 -21.87 25.80
CA PHE A 269 16.94 -20.78 25.72
C PHE A 269 16.24 -19.43 25.66
N ASP A 270 16.68 -18.50 26.50
CA ASP A 270 16.16 -17.14 26.58
C ASP A 270 16.90 -16.21 25.59
N LEU A 271 16.59 -16.37 24.31
CA LEU A 271 17.08 -15.47 23.25
C LEU A 271 15.98 -14.48 22.84
N PRO A 272 16.33 -13.23 22.47
CA PRO A 272 15.38 -12.28 21.92
C PRO A 272 14.68 -12.82 20.68
N GLN A 273 13.43 -12.39 20.45
CA GLN A 273 12.62 -12.89 19.33
C GLN A 273 13.28 -12.65 17.96
N GLU A 274 14.05 -11.58 17.83
CA GLU A 274 14.75 -11.18 16.60
C GLU A 274 15.91 -12.12 16.26
N SER A 275 16.39 -12.91 17.21
CA SER A 275 17.40 -13.94 16.94
C SER A 275 16.83 -15.15 16.20
N TYR A 276 15.51 -15.29 16.08
CA TYR A 276 14.89 -16.46 15.45
C TYR A 276 14.54 -16.19 13.99
N VAL A 277 15.20 -16.92 13.08
CA VAL A 277 14.95 -16.86 11.63
C VAL A 277 14.43 -18.20 11.16
N MET A 278 13.21 -18.21 10.63
CA MET A 278 12.59 -19.42 10.12
C MET A 278 13.06 -19.71 8.70
N MET A 279 14.02 -20.63 8.55
CA MET A 279 14.58 -21.01 7.25
C MET A 279 13.67 -21.97 6.48
N GLY A 280 12.82 -22.75 7.16
CA GLY A 280 12.12 -23.86 6.50
C GLY A 280 13.12 -24.87 5.96
N ASP A 281 12.99 -25.23 4.68
CA ASP A 281 13.88 -26.16 3.99
C ASP A 281 15.07 -25.48 3.28
N TYR A 282 15.22 -24.16 3.43
CA TYR A 282 16.21 -23.34 2.71
C TYR A 282 17.52 -23.19 3.49
N LEU A 283 18.10 -24.30 3.96
CA LEU A 283 19.32 -24.30 4.78
C LEU A 283 20.53 -23.69 4.06
N GLU A 284 20.84 -24.14 2.84
CA GLU A 284 21.99 -23.64 2.07
C GLU A 284 21.90 -22.13 1.80
N PHE A 285 20.69 -21.61 1.59
CA PHE A 285 20.47 -20.18 1.42
C PHE A 285 20.64 -19.39 2.73
N ALA A 286 20.38 -20.02 3.88
CA ALA A 286 20.36 -19.36 5.17
C ALA A 286 21.73 -19.39 5.91
N LEU A 287 22.71 -20.14 5.39
CA LEU A 287 24.09 -20.22 5.91
C LEU A 287 24.99 -19.19 5.20
#